data_AF-A0A1Q7P7T4-F1
#
_entry.id   AF-A0A1Q7P7T4-F1
#
_cell.length_a   1.000
_cell.length_b   1.000
_cell.length_c   1.000
_cell.angle_alpha   90.00
_cell.angle_beta   90.00
_cell.angle_gamma   90.00
#
_symmetry.space_group_name_H-M   'P 1'
#
loop_
_entity.id
_entity.type
_entity.pdbx_description
1 polymer ?
#
loop_
_entity_poly.entity_id
_entity_poly.type
_entity_poly.pdbx_seq_one_letter_code
_entity_poly.pdbx_strand_id
1 'polypeptide(L)' 'MHDGLICNECEESQAFPKDIVELESSLGIPREELMADMEKGKRCILCGSILEKEALAASIEKDST' A
#
# COMPACT_ATOMS: atom_id res chain seq x y z
N MET A 1 5.33 -9.04 17.57
CA MET A 1 5.10 -9.13 16.12
C MET A 1 4.68 -7.74 15.68
N HIS A 2 5.54 -6.95 15.06
CA HIS A 2 5.14 -5.61 14.65
C HIS A 2 4.47 -5.66 13.28
N ASP A 3 3.19 -5.32 13.30
CA ASP A 3 2.27 -4.96 12.22
C ASP A 3 2.90 -4.05 11.16
N GLY A 4 3.72 -4.63 10.28
CA GLY A 4 4.29 -3.94 9.11
C GLY A 4 3.28 -3.62 8.00
N LEU A 5 2.02 -3.35 8.37
CA LEU A 5 0.91 -2.97 7.50
C LEU A 5 0.59 -1.48 7.60
N ILE A 6 1.31 -0.71 8.42
CA ILE A 6 1.11 0.72 8.59
C ILE A 6 2.34 1.45 8.04
N CYS A 7 2.13 2.50 7.24
CA CYS A 7 3.24 3.32 6.76
C CYS A 7 3.76 4.23 7.89
N ASN A 8 5.04 4.61 7.82
CA ASN A 8 5.67 5.46 8.84
C ASN A 8 4.86 6.72 9.13
N GLU A 9 4.33 7.40 8.10
CA GLU A 9 3.53 8.62 8.30
C GLU A 9 2.28 8.38 9.16
N CYS A 10 1.57 7.27 8.93
CA CYS A 10 0.38 6.93 9.69
C CYS A 10 0.72 6.40 11.09
N GLU A 11 1.86 5.72 11.24
CA GLU A 11 2.39 5.28 12.54
C GLU A 11 2.78 6.49 13.40
N GLU A 12 3.56 7.42 12.86
CA GLU A 12 4.01 8.63 13.56
C GLU A 12 2.86 9.57 13.91
N SER A 13 1.89 9.70 13.00
CA SER A 13 0.71 10.55 13.21
C SER A 13 -0.36 9.91 14.09
N GLN A 14 -0.21 8.64 14.48
CA GLN A 14 -1.26 7.86 15.15
C GLN A 14 -2.61 7.96 14.40
N ALA A 15 -2.54 7.80 13.08
CA ALA A 15 -3.69 8.01 12.21
C ALA A 15 -4.80 6.98 12.47
N PHE A 16 -6.05 7.39 12.25
CA PHE A 16 -7.19 6.49 12.32
C PHE A 16 -7.38 5.73 11.00
N PRO A 17 -7.85 4.46 11.04
CA PRO A 17 -8.13 3.71 9.83
C PRO A 17 -9.24 4.40 9.03
N LYS A 18 -8.96 4.70 7.76
CA LYS A 18 -9.99 5.17 6.83
C LYS A 18 -10.93 4.03 6.48
N ASP A 19 -12.17 4.38 6.15
CA ASP A 19 -13.13 3.39 5.64
C ASP A 19 -12.64 2.84 4.29
N ILE A 20 -12.88 1.55 4.05
CA ILE A 20 -12.46 0.89 2.81
C ILE A 20 -13.09 1.54 1.57
N VAL A 21 -14.31 2.07 1.68
CA VAL A 21 -15.00 2.78 0.59
C VAL A 21 -14.32 4.12 0.32
N GLU A 22 -13.87 4.83 1.36
CA GLU A 22 -13.11 6.06 1.18
C GLU A 22 -11.75 5.81 0.51
N LEU A 23 -11.10 4.70 0.87
CA LEU A 23 -9.84 4.30 0.25
C LEU A 23 -10.04 3.89 -1.22
N GLU A 24 -11.05 3.08 -1.52
CA GLU A 24 -11.46 2.72 -2.89
C GLU A 24 -11.67 3.98 -3.75
N SER A 25 -12.45 4.94 -3.23
CA SER A 25 -12.73 6.19 -3.92
C SER A 25 -11.49 7.07 -4.09
N SER A 26 -10.59 7.11 -3.09
CA SER A 26 -9.39 7.94 -3.13
C SER A 26 -8.32 7.39 -4.06
N LEU A 27 -8.19 6.07 -4.12
CA LEU A 27 -7.16 5.38 -4.90
C LEU A 27 -7.63 5.02 -6.31
N GLY A 28 -8.94 5.00 -6.55
CA GLY A 28 -9.52 4.64 -7.85
C GLY A 28 -9.30 3.18 -8.24
N ILE A 29 -9.05 2.31 -7.27
CA ILE A 29 -8.86 0.87 -7.47
C ILE A 29 -10.05 0.10 -6.89
N PRO A 30 -10.44 -1.04 -7.50
CA PRO A 30 -11.55 -1.83 -6.98
C PRO A 30 -11.23 -2.38 -5.59
N ARG A 31 -12.25 -2.45 -4.73
CA ARG A 31 -12.13 -2.96 -3.36
C ARG A 31 -11.45 -4.31 -3.25
N GLU A 32 -11.73 -5.23 -4.19
CA GLU A 32 -11.13 -6.56 -4.19
C GLU A 32 -9.60 -6.50 -4.33
N GLU A 33 -9.10 -5.64 -5.23
CA GLU A 33 -7.67 -5.41 -5.41
C GLU A 33 -7.06 -4.72 -4.19
N LEU A 34 -7.73 -3.70 -3.65
CA LEU A 34 -7.30 -3.01 -2.44
C LEU A 34 -7.16 -3.96 -1.24
N MET A 35 -8.16 -4.82 -1.03
CA MET A 35 -8.14 -5.82 0.04
C MET A 35 -7.03 -6.86 -0.17
N ALA A 36 -6.83 -7.32 -1.40
CA ALA A 36 -5.76 -8.25 -1.73
C ALA A 36 -4.36 -7.64 -1.48
N ASP A 37 -4.18 -6.36 -1.79
CA ASP A 37 -2.93 -5.64 -1.52
C ASP A 37 -2.69 -5.42 -0.02
N MET A 38 -3.73 -5.08 0.73
CA MET A 38 -3.66 -4.92 2.19
C MET A 38 -3.35 -6.26 2.89
N GLU A 39 -4.01 -7.35 2.47
CA GLU A 39 -3.77 -8.70 3.02
C GLU A 39 -2.33 -9.17 2.76
N LYS A 40 -1.77 -8.83 1.59
CA LYS A 40 -0.38 -9.11 1.23
C LYS A 40 0.62 -8.16 1.90
N GLY A 41 0.15 -7.16 2.63
CA GLY A 41 0.98 -6.12 3.24
C GLY A 41 1.72 -5.23 2.25
N LYS A 42 1.16 -5.07 1.04
CA LYS A 42 1.64 -4.14 0.03
C LYS A 42 1.16 -2.71 0.26
N ARG A 43 0.05 -2.53 0.99
CA ARG A 43 -0.56 -1.23 1.24
C ARG A 43 -0.82 -0.99 2.72
N CYS A 44 -0.75 0.28 3.09
CA CYS A 44 -1.05 0.75 4.42
C CYS A 44 -2.54 0.52 4.72
N ILE A 45 -2.87 -0.17 5.81
CA ILE A 45 -4.27 -0.37 6.23
C ILE A 45 -4.97 0.96 6.54
N LEU A 46 -4.23 1.99 6.95
CA LEU A 46 -4.83 3.26 7.41
C LEU A 46 -5.11 4.22 6.25
N CYS A 47 -4.17 4.35 5.30
CA CYS A 47 -4.26 5.32 4.22
C CYS A 47 -4.25 4.72 2.82
N GLY A 48 -4.03 3.41 2.68
CA GLY A 48 -3.97 2.71 1.39
C GLY A 48 -2.72 3.00 0.54
N SER A 49 -1.77 3.79 1.07
CA SER A 49 -0.48 4.06 0.42
C SER A 49 0.32 2.78 0.26
N ILE A 50 1.08 2.67 -0.84
CA ILE A 50 1.99 1.55 -1.07
C ILE A 50 3.05 1.53 0.04
N LEU A 51 3.19 0.40 0.71
CA LEU A 51 4.29 0.10 1.61
C LEU A 51 5.39 -0.47 0.72
N GLU A 52 6.43 0.32 0.45
CA GLU A 52 7.56 -0.08 -0.40
C GLU A 52 8.24 -1.33 0.15
N LYS A 53 7.78 -2.51 -0.30
CA LYS A 53 8.48 -3.79 -0.18
C LYS A 53 8.78 -4.44 -1.52
N GLU A 54 8.29 -3.87 -2.63
CA GLU A 54 8.54 -4.35 -3.99
C GLU A 54 9.06 -3.24 -4.92
N ALA A 55 10.02 -2.44 -4.47
CA ALA A 55 10.77 -1.54 -5.33
C ALA A 55 12.08 -2.17 -5.86
N LEU A 56 12.08 -3.47 -6.17
CA LEU A 56 13.26 -4.13 -6.76
C LEU A 56 12.94 -5.17 -7.85
N ALA A 57 11.96 -4.90 -8.71
CA ALA A 57 11.74 -5.69 -9.93
C ALA A 57 11.53 -4.84 -11.19
N ALA A 58 11.95 -3.57 -11.19
CA ALA A 58 11.87 -2.71 -12.37
C ALA A 58 13.05 -1.75 -12.45
N SER A 59 14.27 -2.26 -12.67
CA SER A 59 15.41 -1.49 -13.18
C SER A 59 16.56 -2.42 -13.61
N ILE A 60 16.33 -3.30 -14.59
CA ILE A 60 17.37 -3.59 -15.59
C ILE A 60 16.64 -3.61 -16.92
N GLU A 61 16.46 -2.40 -17.45
CA GLU A 61 16.24 -2.17 -18.87
C GLU A 61 17.33 -2.97 -19.61
N LYS A 62 16.92 -4.05 -20.28
CA LYS A 62 17.77 -4.71 -21.28
C LYS A 62 17.87 -3.75 -22.47
N ASP A 63 18.84 -2.85 -22.40
CA ASP A 63 19.34 -2.16 -23.57
C ASP A 63 19.77 -3.22 -24.60
N SER A 64 19.02 -3.29 -25.69
CA SER A 64 19.25 -4.15 -26.84
C SER A 64 19.57 -3.25 -28.03
N THR A 65 20.81 -2.78 -28.15
CA THR A 65 21.48 -2.43 -29.42
C THR A 65 22.92 -2.00 -29.19
#